data_AF-A0A945QX72-F1
#
_entry.id   AF-A0A945QX72-F1
#
_cell.length_a   1.000
_cell.length_b   1.000
_cell.length_c   1.000
_cell.angle_alpha   90.00
_cell.angle_beta   90.00
_cell.angle_gamma   90.00
#
_symmetry.space_group_name_H-M   'P 1'
#
loop_
_entity.id
_entity.type
_entity.pdbx_description
1 polymer ?
#
loop_
_entity_poly.entity_id
_entity_poly.type
_entity_poly.pdbx_seq_one_letter_code
_entity_poly.pdbx_strand_id
1 'polypeptide(L)'
;MASRIRKAVFPVGGMGTRFLPATKAMPKEMLPVVDKPLIQYAVEEARAAGIEEFIFVTGRGKSAIEDHFDHTVELHNILVERGDHEKAALIRGSMFEPGQVAYTRQQEALGLGHAVWCARNLVGDEPFAVLLADDLVMAETPCLKQMVDVFDSSGGNVIAVMDIPPE
;
A
#
# COMPACT_ATOMS: atom_id res chain seq x y z
N MET A 1 -23.14 16.00 -1.09
CA MET A 1 -22.68 14.62 -1.34
C MET A 1 -21.24 14.57 -0.89
N ALA A 2 -20.87 13.63 -0.01
CA ALA A 2 -19.47 13.43 0.32
C ALA A 2 -18.73 13.03 -0.97
N SER A 3 -17.57 13.63 -1.24
CA SER A 3 -16.76 13.23 -2.38
C SER A 3 -16.27 11.80 -2.18
N ARG A 4 -16.27 11.00 -3.24
CA ARG A 4 -15.82 9.60 -3.22
C ARG A 4 -14.37 9.48 -2.75
N ILE A 5 -14.08 8.47 -1.92
CA ILE A 5 -12.69 8.13 -1.55
C ILE A 5 -12.01 7.49 -2.76
N ARG A 6 -11.02 8.18 -3.34
CA ARG A 6 -10.26 7.71 -4.51
C ARG A 6 -8.75 7.66 -4.28
N LYS A 7 -8.26 8.28 -3.20
CA LYS A 7 -6.84 8.32 -2.82
C LYS A 7 -6.57 7.44 -1.61
N ALA A 8 -5.44 6.74 -1.61
CA ALA A 8 -4.93 6.02 -0.46
C ALA A 8 -3.49 6.43 -0.14
N VAL A 9 -3.22 6.69 1.14
CA VAL A 9 -1.88 6.99 1.66
C VAL A 9 -1.32 5.75 2.34
N PHE A 10 -0.10 5.37 1.96
CA PHE A 10 0.65 4.23 2.48
C PHE A 10 1.90 4.72 3.23
N PRO A 11 1.87 4.82 4.57
CA PRO A 11 3.02 5.17 5.39
C PRO A 11 4.02 4.00 5.45
N VAL A 12 5.08 4.06 4.64
CA VAL A 12 6.07 2.96 4.47
C VAL A 12 7.50 3.38 4.82
N GLY A 13 7.66 4.48 5.56
CA GLY A 13 8.95 5.03 5.95
C GLY A 13 9.58 4.44 7.22
N GLY A 14 8.90 3.51 7.90
CA GLY A 14 9.35 2.98 9.19
C GLY A 14 10.59 2.07 9.09
N MET A 15 11.42 2.08 10.13
CA MET A 15 12.65 1.27 10.21
C MET A 15 12.40 -0.24 10.44
N GLY A 16 11.19 -0.64 10.84
CA GLY A 16 10.84 -2.04 11.02
C GLY A 16 11.62 -2.76 12.13
N THR A 17 12.00 -2.05 13.21
CA THR A 17 12.87 -2.58 14.28
C THR A 17 12.30 -3.80 15.00
N ARG A 18 10.98 -3.96 15.04
CA ARG A 18 10.30 -5.15 15.59
C ARG A 18 10.55 -6.44 14.80
N PHE A 19 10.98 -6.31 13.55
CA PHE A 19 11.21 -7.43 12.62
C PHE A 19 12.70 -7.68 12.35
N LEU A 20 13.59 -7.16 13.20
CA LEU A 20 15.00 -7.48 13.10
C LEU A 20 15.24 -8.98 13.41
N PRO A 21 16.18 -9.65 12.72
CA PRO A 21 17.17 -9.08 11.80
C PRO A 21 16.69 -8.96 10.34
N ALA A 22 15.51 -9.46 9.97
CA ALA A 22 15.03 -9.51 8.59
C ALA A 22 15.01 -8.12 7.94
N THR A 23 14.59 -7.10 8.70
CA THR A 23 14.46 -5.73 8.21
C THR A 23 15.76 -4.92 8.17
N LYS A 24 16.91 -5.55 8.49
CA LYS A 24 18.21 -4.88 8.42
C LYS A 24 18.56 -4.42 7.00
N ALA A 25 18.15 -5.18 5.99
CA ALA A 25 18.47 -4.91 4.58
C ALA A 25 17.23 -4.88 3.67
N MET A 26 16.04 -5.17 4.21
CA MET A 26 14.78 -5.22 3.49
C MET A 26 13.73 -4.37 4.22
N PRO A 27 12.92 -3.57 3.52
CA PRO A 27 11.78 -2.89 4.15
C PRO A 27 10.83 -3.91 4.81
N LYS A 28 10.23 -3.58 5.97
CA LYS A 28 9.24 -4.46 6.61
C LYS A 28 8.06 -4.74 5.68
N GLU A 29 7.70 -3.77 4.85
CA GLU A 29 6.59 -3.84 3.90
C GLU A 29 6.87 -4.80 2.73
N MET A 30 8.14 -5.16 2.52
CA MET A 30 8.59 -6.13 1.51
C MET A 30 8.74 -7.55 2.07
N LEU A 31 8.45 -7.78 3.37
CA LEU A 31 8.46 -9.13 3.93
C LEU A 31 7.38 -9.97 3.25
N PRO A 32 7.73 -11.16 2.72
CA PRO A 32 6.78 -11.99 2.00
C PRO A 32 5.83 -12.72 2.95
N VAL A 33 4.55 -12.72 2.60
CA VAL A 33 3.55 -13.66 3.13
C VAL A 33 3.26 -14.65 2.01
N VAL A 34 3.81 -15.86 2.16
CA VAL A 34 3.89 -16.89 1.11
C VAL A 34 4.76 -16.41 -0.05
N ASP A 35 4.17 -15.80 -1.08
CA ASP A 35 4.81 -15.44 -2.35
C ASP A 35 4.67 -13.95 -2.71
N LYS A 36 3.87 -13.18 -1.95
CA LYS A 36 3.66 -11.75 -2.16
C LYS A 36 4.16 -10.93 -0.96
N PRO A 37 4.79 -9.77 -1.17
CA PRO A 37 5.14 -8.88 -0.08
C PRO A 37 3.90 -8.27 0.57
N LEU A 38 3.99 -7.93 1.85
CA LEU A 38 2.91 -7.27 2.62
C LEU A 38 2.29 -6.07 1.89
N ILE A 39 3.13 -5.21 1.29
CA ILE A 39 2.65 -4.01 0.58
C ILE A 39 1.74 -4.34 -0.61
N GLN A 40 1.94 -5.49 -1.25
CA GLN A 40 1.12 -5.89 -2.38
C GLN A 40 -0.31 -6.23 -1.94
N TYR A 41 -0.48 -6.89 -0.79
CA TYR A 41 -1.81 -7.15 -0.24
C TYR A 41 -2.57 -5.85 0.07
N ALA A 42 -1.90 -4.86 0.68
CA ALA A 42 -2.51 -3.57 0.97
C ALA A 42 -2.92 -2.80 -0.30
N VAL A 43 -2.10 -2.88 -1.37
CA VAL A 43 -2.43 -2.27 -2.67
C VAL A 43 -3.60 -3.00 -3.34
N GLU A 44 -3.62 -4.33 -3.32
CA GLU A 44 -4.71 -5.14 -3.87
C GLU A 44 -6.04 -4.86 -3.14
N GLU A 45 -6.01 -4.77 -1.80
CA GLU A 45 -7.16 -4.36 -0.99
C GLU A 45 -7.66 -2.96 -1.38
N ALA A 46 -6.76 -1.99 -1.52
CA ALA A 46 -7.11 -0.64 -1.94
C ALA A 46 -7.73 -0.62 -3.35
N ARG A 47 -7.16 -1.37 -4.30
CA ARG A 47 -7.75 -1.53 -5.65
C ARG A 47 -9.16 -2.13 -5.58
N ALA A 48 -9.35 -3.17 -4.78
CA ALA A 48 -10.66 -3.82 -4.61
C ALA A 48 -11.70 -2.89 -3.95
N ALA A 49 -11.26 -1.93 -3.13
CA ALA A 49 -12.11 -0.89 -2.55
C ALA A 49 -12.43 0.27 -3.52
N GLY A 50 -11.84 0.27 -4.73
CA GLY A 50 -12.07 1.30 -5.75
C GLY A 50 -11.17 2.53 -5.63
N ILE A 51 -10.01 2.41 -4.98
CA ILE A 51 -8.97 3.44 -4.96
C ILE A 51 -8.31 3.54 -6.35
N GLU A 52 -8.08 4.77 -6.78
CA GLU A 52 -7.56 5.13 -8.11
C GLU A 52 -6.13 5.70 -8.02
N GLU A 53 -5.81 6.37 -6.92
CA GLU A 53 -4.53 7.06 -6.68
C GLU A 53 -3.83 6.54 -5.40
N PHE A 54 -2.57 6.17 -5.53
CA PHE A 54 -1.76 5.48 -4.50
C PHE A 54 -0.58 6.37 -4.12
N ILE A 55 -0.58 6.84 -2.88
CA ILE A 55 0.41 7.80 -2.36
C ILE A 55 1.30 7.10 -1.34
N PHE A 56 2.54 6.81 -1.71
CA PHE A 56 3.51 6.20 -0.81
C PHE A 56 4.33 7.26 -0.08
N VAL A 57 4.28 7.24 1.25
CA VAL A 57 5.13 8.08 2.10
C VAL A 57 6.31 7.25 2.56
N THR A 58 7.44 7.44 1.92
CA THR A 58 8.63 6.61 2.07
C THR A 58 9.70 7.28 2.94
N GLY A 59 10.63 6.47 3.47
CA GLY A 59 11.83 6.93 4.18
C GLY A 59 13.10 6.64 3.38
N ARG A 60 14.27 6.76 4.01
CA ARG A 60 15.55 6.34 3.39
C ARG A 60 15.60 4.82 3.23
N GLY A 61 16.20 4.34 2.14
CA GLY A 61 16.42 2.90 1.90
C GLY A 61 15.16 2.11 1.53
N LYS A 62 14.16 2.76 0.94
CA LYS A 62 12.86 2.16 0.60
C LYS A 62 12.63 2.00 -0.91
N SER A 63 13.69 2.05 -1.73
CA SER A 63 13.58 1.91 -3.19
C SER A 63 12.96 0.58 -3.62
N ALA A 64 13.19 -0.51 -2.87
CA ALA A 64 12.61 -1.81 -3.17
C ALA A 64 11.07 -1.82 -3.22
N ILE A 65 10.40 -0.88 -2.53
CA ILE A 65 8.94 -0.73 -2.62
C ILE A 65 8.55 -0.05 -3.95
N GLU A 66 9.34 0.95 -4.38
CA GLU A 66 9.17 1.63 -5.66
C GLU A 66 9.38 0.63 -6.81
N ASP A 67 10.50 -0.10 -6.78
CA ASP A 67 10.90 -1.09 -7.79
C ASP A 67 9.89 -2.24 -7.94
N HIS A 68 9.22 -2.65 -6.85
CA HIS A 68 8.23 -3.76 -6.86
C HIS A 68 7.01 -3.48 -7.74
N PHE A 69 6.60 -2.21 -7.83
CA PHE A 69 5.44 -1.79 -8.61
C PHE A 69 5.82 -1.15 -9.97
N ASP A 70 7.11 -1.13 -10.30
CA ASP A 70 7.64 -0.56 -11.54
C ASP A 70 7.98 -1.66 -12.57
N HIS A 71 8.30 -1.22 -13.79
CA HIS A 71 8.68 -2.09 -14.90
C HIS A 71 10.04 -2.75 -14.68
N THR A 72 10.05 -4.08 -14.54
CA THR A 72 11.28 -4.88 -14.63
C THR A 72 11.45 -5.46 -16.04
N VAL A 73 11.91 -4.62 -16.97
CA VAL A 73 12.04 -4.96 -18.40
C VAL A 73 12.89 -6.21 -18.63
N GLU A 74 14.02 -6.33 -17.93
CA GLU A 74 14.94 -7.45 -18.07
C GLU A 74 14.28 -8.79 -17.68
N LEU A 75 13.68 -8.86 -16.48
CA LEU A 75 13.03 -10.08 -16.00
C LEU A 75 11.83 -10.47 -16.89
N HIS A 76 11.03 -9.48 -17.30
CA HIS A 76 9.90 -9.74 -18.20
C HIS A 76 10.36 -10.35 -19.53
N ASN A 77 11.39 -9.79 -20.16
CA ASN A 77 11.93 -10.31 -21.42
C ASN A 77 12.48 -11.72 -21.27
N ILE A 78 13.24 -12.00 -20.20
CA ILE A 78 13.76 -13.34 -19.90
C ILE A 78 12.61 -14.35 -19.77
N LEU A 79 11.51 -14.00 -19.10
CA LEU A 79 10.37 -14.89 -18.92
C LEU A 79 9.64 -15.15 -20.25
N VAL A 80 9.44 -14.11 -21.06
CA VAL A 80 8.83 -14.23 -22.40
C VAL A 80 9.69 -15.09 -23.32
N GLU A 81 11.01 -14.88 -23.35
CA GLU A 81 11.95 -15.67 -24.15
C GLU A 81 11.98 -17.15 -23.73
N ARG A 82 11.76 -17.43 -22.44
CA ARG A 82 11.64 -18.79 -21.90
C ARG A 82 10.25 -19.42 -22.11
N GLY A 83 9.29 -18.68 -22.65
CA GLY A 83 7.91 -19.13 -22.84
C GLY A 83 7.06 -19.18 -21.55
N ASP A 84 7.54 -18.59 -20.45
CA ASP A 84 6.84 -18.55 -19.15
C ASP A 84 5.88 -17.35 -19.09
N HIS A 85 4.86 -17.38 -19.97
CA HIS A 85 3.92 -16.27 -20.16
C HIS A 85 3.05 -15.99 -18.94
N GLU A 86 2.78 -17.00 -18.11
CA GLU A 86 2.01 -16.83 -16.88
C GLU A 86 2.75 -15.94 -15.88
N LYS A 87 4.05 -16.20 -15.63
CA LYS A 87 4.84 -15.35 -14.74
C LYS A 87 5.08 -13.96 -15.33
N ALA A 88 5.28 -13.85 -16.65
CA ALA A 88 5.39 -12.55 -17.30
C ALA A 88 4.11 -11.71 -17.09
N ALA A 89 2.93 -12.34 -17.17
CA ALA A 89 1.65 -11.69 -16.92
C ALA A 89 1.47 -11.28 -15.44
N LEU A 90 1.93 -12.11 -14.49
CA LEU A 90 1.89 -11.77 -13.05
C LEU A 90 2.67 -10.48 -12.75
N ILE A 91 3.89 -10.34 -13.29
CA ILE A 91 4.71 -9.14 -13.10
C ILE A 91 4.00 -7.92 -13.69
N ARG A 92 3.36 -8.07 -14.85
CA ARG A 92 2.62 -6.95 -15.47
C ARG A 92 1.38 -6.57 -14.67
N GLY A 93 0.66 -7.54 -14.10
CA GLY A 93 -0.56 -7.30 -13.33
C GLY A 93 -0.36 -6.59 -11.99
N SER A 94 0.85 -6.65 -11.41
CA SER A 94 1.17 -5.93 -10.18
C SER A 94 1.47 -4.44 -10.41
N MET A 95 1.80 -4.03 -11.63
CA MET A 95 2.17 -2.64 -11.94
C MET A 95 1.01 -1.67 -11.77
N PHE A 96 1.33 -0.39 -11.59
CA PHE A 96 0.36 0.71 -11.67
C PHE A 96 0.26 1.23 -13.10
N GLU A 97 -0.93 1.69 -13.49
CA GLU A 97 -1.10 2.44 -14.74
C GLU A 97 -0.48 3.84 -14.62
N PRO A 98 -0.08 4.46 -15.75
CA PRO A 98 0.48 5.81 -15.74
C PRO A 98 -0.40 6.82 -15.00
N GLY A 99 0.17 7.51 -14.01
CA GLY A 99 -0.51 8.54 -13.23
C GLY A 99 -1.25 8.04 -11.99
N GLN A 100 -1.27 6.74 -11.71
CA GLN A 100 -1.92 6.21 -10.49
C GLN A 100 -1.07 6.32 -9.23
N VAL A 101 0.25 6.46 -9.35
CA VAL A 101 1.16 6.39 -8.20
C VAL A 101 1.91 7.71 -7.97
N ALA A 102 2.05 8.08 -6.70
CA ALA A 102 2.87 9.21 -6.27
C ALA A 102 3.72 8.81 -5.05
N TYR A 103 4.95 9.34 -5.00
CA TYR A 103 5.87 9.13 -3.89
C TYR A 103 6.20 10.47 -3.24
N THR A 104 6.20 10.48 -1.91
CA THR A 104 6.74 11.57 -1.10
C THR A 104 7.66 11.00 -0.02
N ARG A 105 8.41 11.88 0.65
CA ARG A 105 9.40 11.50 1.66
C ARG A 105 8.99 12.00 3.04
N GLN A 106 9.04 11.11 4.01
CA GLN A 106 9.14 11.45 5.43
C GLN A 106 10.64 11.50 5.79
N GLN A 107 11.16 12.72 5.98
CA GLN A 107 12.58 12.97 6.20
C GLN A 107 13.04 12.44 7.56
N GLU A 108 12.18 12.55 8.58
CA GLU A 108 12.43 12.10 9.94
C GLU A 108 11.27 11.23 10.43
N ALA A 109 11.59 10.17 11.18
CA ALA A 109 10.63 9.20 11.69
C ALA A 109 9.80 9.72 12.88
N LEU A 110 9.08 10.82 12.67
CA LEU A 110 8.25 11.52 13.67
C LEU A 110 6.86 10.89 13.88
N GLY A 111 6.69 9.62 13.50
CA GLY A 111 5.45 8.86 13.68
C GLY A 111 4.44 8.98 12.53
N LEU A 112 3.30 8.31 12.70
CA LEU A 112 2.26 8.13 11.68
C LEU A 112 1.58 9.45 11.28
N GLY A 113 1.23 10.30 12.24
CA GLY A 113 0.59 11.59 11.95
C GLY A 113 1.46 12.49 11.07
N HIS A 114 2.77 12.51 11.31
CA HIS A 114 3.71 13.22 10.45
C HIS A 114 3.80 12.60 9.04
N ALA A 115 3.79 11.26 8.94
CA ALA A 115 3.78 10.58 7.64
C ALA A 115 2.54 10.97 6.82
N VAL A 116 1.35 10.96 7.42
CA VAL A 116 0.11 11.41 6.76
C VAL A 116 0.22 12.89 6.35
N TRP A 117 0.77 13.75 7.23
CA TRP A 117 0.98 15.17 6.93
C TRP A 117 1.94 15.43 5.74
N CYS A 118 2.95 14.58 5.54
CA CYS A 118 3.85 14.65 4.37
C CYS A 118 3.11 14.44 3.04
N ALA A 119 1.94 13.77 3.04
CA ALA A 119 1.12 13.53 1.85
C ALA A 119 0.11 14.65 1.57
N ARG A 120 -0.05 15.66 2.45
CA ARG A 120 -1.15 16.65 2.39
C ARG A 120 -1.32 17.34 1.03
N ASN A 121 -0.23 17.64 0.32
CA ASN A 121 -0.29 18.34 -0.97
C ASN A 121 -0.72 17.41 -2.12
N LEU A 122 -0.44 16.11 -1.99
CA LEU A 122 -0.86 15.09 -2.96
C LEU A 122 -2.32 14.70 -2.73
N VAL A 123 -2.73 14.63 -1.46
CA VAL A 123 -4.14 14.44 -1.08
C VAL A 123 -4.97 15.64 -1.51
N GLY A 124 -4.63 16.86 -1.10
CA GLY A 124 -5.46 18.04 -1.31
C GLY A 124 -6.63 18.12 -0.33
N ASP A 125 -7.72 18.77 -0.73
CA ASP A 125 -8.95 18.93 0.07
C ASP A 125 -9.99 17.87 -0.34
N GLU A 126 -9.63 16.59 -0.17
CA GLU A 126 -10.50 15.45 -0.47
C GLU A 126 -10.32 14.32 0.56
N PRO A 127 -11.33 13.48 0.78
CA PRO A 127 -11.23 12.33 1.66
C PRO A 127 -10.31 11.27 1.05
N PHE A 128 -9.56 10.60 1.92
CA PHE A 128 -8.55 9.64 1.53
C PHE A 128 -8.48 8.50 2.56
N ALA A 129 -8.06 7.33 2.10
CA ALA A 129 -7.76 6.19 2.95
C ALA A 129 -6.33 6.28 3.49
N VAL A 130 -6.08 5.70 4.66
CA VAL A 130 -4.74 5.46 5.20
C VAL A 130 -4.62 3.97 5.46
N LEU A 131 -3.64 3.31 4.84
CA LEU A 131 -3.39 1.88 5.00
C LEU A 131 -2.00 1.63 5.58
N LEU A 132 -1.94 0.85 6.65
CA LEU A 132 -0.70 0.36 7.23
C LEU A 132 -0.42 -1.02 6.65
N ALA A 133 0.62 -1.14 5.82
CA ALA A 133 0.89 -2.38 5.10
C ALA A 133 1.24 -3.58 6.01
N ASP A 134 1.64 -3.33 7.26
CA ASP A 134 1.90 -4.38 8.25
C ASP A 134 0.64 -4.91 8.96
N ASP A 135 -0.53 -4.29 8.77
CA ASP A 135 -1.81 -4.78 9.27
C ASP A 135 -2.55 -5.56 8.16
N LEU A 136 -2.22 -6.83 8.01
CA LEU A 136 -2.89 -7.71 7.05
C LEU A 136 -4.24 -8.18 7.60
N VAL A 137 -5.35 -7.68 7.03
CA VAL A 137 -6.71 -8.04 7.43
C VAL A 137 -7.32 -9.02 6.43
N MET A 138 -7.60 -10.24 6.89
CA MET A 138 -8.27 -11.26 6.08
C MET A 138 -9.77 -11.23 6.34
N ALA A 139 -10.55 -10.88 5.33
CA ALA A 139 -12.00 -10.86 5.38
C ALA A 139 -12.59 -11.21 4.01
N GLU A 140 -13.83 -11.73 4.00
CA GLU A 140 -14.55 -12.05 2.75
C GLU A 140 -14.77 -10.79 1.90
N THR A 141 -15.23 -9.71 2.54
CA THR A 141 -15.20 -8.37 1.96
C THR A 141 -13.97 -7.64 2.47
N PRO A 142 -13.11 -7.05 1.60
CA PRO A 142 -11.92 -6.33 2.05
C PRO A 142 -12.25 -5.25 3.10
N CYS A 143 -11.40 -5.09 4.11
CA CYS A 143 -11.66 -4.19 5.23
C CYS A 143 -11.88 -2.75 4.75
N LEU A 144 -11.01 -2.26 3.86
CA LEU A 144 -11.14 -0.93 3.28
C LEU A 144 -12.45 -0.77 2.50
N LYS A 145 -12.92 -1.82 1.80
CA LYS A 145 -14.18 -1.76 1.07
C LYS A 145 -15.35 -1.54 2.03
N GLN A 146 -15.38 -2.25 3.15
CA GLN A 146 -16.40 -2.06 4.20
C GLN A 146 -16.33 -0.63 4.76
N MET A 147 -15.13 -0.09 5.01
CA MET A 147 -14.95 1.28 5.49
C MET A 147 -15.43 2.33 4.48
N VAL A 148 -15.16 2.13 3.19
CA VAL A 148 -15.66 2.99 2.10
C VAL A 148 -17.18 2.97 2.05
N ASP A 149 -17.81 1.80 2.17
CA ASP A 149 -19.27 1.69 2.17
C ASP A 149 -19.91 2.42 3.37
N VAL A 150 -19.28 2.33 4.55
CA VAL A 150 -19.67 3.11 5.72
C VAL A 150 -19.54 4.60 5.43
N PHE A 151 -18.38 5.06 4.94
CA PHE A 151 -18.15 6.47 4.60
C PHE A 151 -19.17 7.01 3.58
N ASP A 152 -19.50 6.24 2.56
CA ASP A 152 -20.48 6.64 1.54
C ASP A 152 -21.89 6.83 2.13
N SER A 153 -22.24 6.06 3.18
CA SER A 153 -23.53 6.13 3.85
C SER A 153 -23.61 7.20 4.95
N SER A 154 -22.55 7.36 5.76
CA SER A 154 -22.55 8.19 6.97
C SER A 154 -21.71 9.47 6.86
N GLY A 155 -20.77 9.52 5.92
CA GLY A 155 -19.67 10.48 5.92
C GLY A 155 -18.81 10.35 7.18
N GLY A 156 -18.08 11.43 7.49
CA GLY A 156 -17.25 11.51 8.69
C GLY A 156 -15.95 10.70 8.58
N ASN A 157 -15.27 10.52 9.72
CA ASN A 157 -14.05 9.72 9.81
C ASN A 157 -14.39 8.29 10.20
N VAL A 158 -13.88 7.31 9.46
CA VAL A 158 -14.08 5.88 9.71
C VAL A 158 -12.78 5.28 10.21
N ILE A 159 -12.83 4.53 11.31
CA ILE A 159 -11.68 3.81 11.89
C ILE A 159 -12.07 2.34 12.00
N ALA A 160 -11.29 1.46 11.38
CA ALA A 160 -11.46 0.03 11.55
C ALA A 160 -11.01 -0.41 12.94
N VAL A 161 -11.81 -1.26 13.57
CA VAL A 161 -11.53 -1.87 14.88
C VAL A 161 -11.80 -3.37 14.81
N MET A 162 -11.16 -4.12 15.69
CA MET A 162 -11.36 -5.56 15.85
C MET A 162 -11.57 -5.86 17.33
N ASP A 163 -12.56 -6.70 17.63
CA ASP A 163 -12.74 -7.22 18.98
C ASP A 163 -11.60 -8.18 19.32
N ILE A 164 -10.91 -7.90 20.42
CA ILE A 164 -9.88 -8.78 20.97
C ILE A 164 -10.48 -9.51 22.16
N PRO A 165 -10.45 -10.86 22.20
CA PRO A 165 -10.90 -11.60 23.37
C PRO A 165 -10.15 -11.13 24.63
N PRO A 166 -10.84 -10.96 25.77
CA PRO A 166 -10.15 -10.71 27.02
C PRO A 166 -9.20 -11.88 27.33
N GLU A 167 -8.01 -11.55 27.83
CA GLU A 167 -6.98 -12.52 28.27
C GLU A 167 -7.46 -13.45 29.38
#